data_AF-A0A7S2D3P9-F1
#
_entry.id   AF-A0A7S2D3P9-F1
#
_cell.length_a   1.000
_cell.length_b   1.000
_cell.length_c   1.000
_cell.angle_alpha   90.00
_cell.angle_beta   90.00
_cell.angle_gamma   90.00
#
_symmetry.space_group_name_H-M   'P 1'
#
loop_
_entity.id
_entity.type
_entity.pdbx_description
1 polymer ?
#
loop_
_entity_poly.entity_id
_entity_poly.type
_entity_poly.pdbx_seq_one_letter_code
_entity_poly.pdbx_strand_id
1 'polypeptide(L)'
;PTPSPPEEPDTPDDEGDQTATEGLQPNPPTWGPNVHIYHPGHGDYSKIQESCMNNGRCGGLNENGHWSEKRYAFMFAPGEHHVDVPVGYYVSVYGLGAKPSDTVFTSEKGVYSEQANGETFTLGALDTFWRSAENFRNKAWWKTMGTGMLWATSQASPLRRVEVDHDLVLAQ
;
A
#
# COMPACT_ATOMS: atom_id res chain seq x y z
N PRO A 1 3.09 86.35 -3.68
CA PRO A 1 3.21 85.18 -2.79
C PRO A 1 2.53 83.96 -3.42
N THR A 2 3.35 83.07 -3.97
CA THR A 2 2.98 81.85 -4.70
C THR A 2 2.53 80.77 -3.71
N PRO A 3 1.48 79.96 -3.99
CA PRO A 3 1.11 78.84 -3.13
C PRO A 3 2.16 77.72 -3.20
N SER A 4 2.42 77.07 -2.05
CA SER A 4 3.31 75.92 -1.89
C SER A 4 2.84 74.69 -2.68
N PRO A 5 3.77 73.82 -3.14
CA PRO A 5 3.42 72.60 -3.88
C PRO A 5 2.77 71.54 -2.97
N PRO A 6 2.02 70.58 -3.54
CA PRO A 6 1.39 69.50 -2.78
C PRO A 6 2.44 68.50 -2.28
N GLU A 7 2.18 67.94 -1.10
CA GLU A 7 2.99 66.93 -0.42
C GLU A 7 2.96 65.60 -1.20
N GLU A 8 4.13 64.97 -1.34
CA GLU A 8 4.33 63.69 -2.01
C GLU A 8 3.73 62.55 -1.15
N PRO A 9 3.11 61.51 -1.72
CA PRO A 9 2.54 60.43 -0.92
C PRO A 9 3.62 59.64 -0.19
N ASP A 10 3.43 59.44 1.12
CA ASP A 10 4.24 58.57 1.98
C ASP A 10 4.41 57.20 1.33
N THR A 11 5.67 56.85 1.04
CA THR A 11 6.07 55.47 0.74
C THR A 11 5.74 54.60 1.97
N PRO A 12 5.05 53.46 1.83
CA PRO A 12 4.86 52.55 2.94
C PRO A 12 6.24 52.09 3.43
N ASP A 13 6.43 52.21 4.73
CA ASP A 13 7.58 51.70 5.46
C ASP A 13 7.85 50.24 5.13
N ASP A 14 9.14 49.93 5.08
CA ASP A 14 9.80 48.63 5.05
C ASP A 14 9.10 47.59 5.94
N GLU A 15 8.04 46.95 5.40
CA GLU A 15 7.47 45.75 5.99
C GLU A 15 8.45 44.61 5.77
N GLY A 16 9.16 44.31 6.85
CA GLY A 16 10.22 43.32 6.91
C GLY A 16 9.89 42.03 6.17
N ASP A 17 10.95 41.51 5.55
CA ASP A 17 11.11 40.16 5.02
C ASP A 17 10.46 39.11 5.95
N GLN A 18 9.17 38.88 5.77
CA GLN A 18 8.52 37.68 6.25
C GLN A 18 8.90 36.59 5.27
N THR A 19 10.11 36.05 5.44
CA THR A 19 10.41 34.69 5.02
C THR A 19 9.44 33.77 5.77
N ALA A 20 8.25 33.58 5.21
CA ALA A 20 7.44 32.42 5.49
C ALA A 20 8.30 31.22 5.06
N THR A 21 9.02 30.64 6.02
CA THR A 21 9.44 29.25 5.93
C THR A 21 8.15 28.43 6.01
N GLU A 22 7.39 28.41 4.91
CA GLU A 22 6.48 27.30 4.66
C GLU A 22 7.34 26.05 4.79
N GLY A 23 7.13 25.30 5.88
CA GLY A 23 7.79 24.04 6.11
C GLY A 23 7.39 23.10 4.98
N LEU A 24 8.16 23.12 3.89
CA LEU A 24 7.98 22.24 2.74
C LEU A 24 7.95 20.81 3.29
N GLN A 25 6.79 20.15 3.17
CA GLN A 25 6.72 18.74 3.49
C GLN A 25 7.71 18.01 2.58
N PRO A 26 8.57 17.13 3.13
CA PRO A 26 9.58 16.45 2.33
C PRO A 26 8.89 15.69 1.18
N ASN A 27 9.46 15.79 -0.02
CA ASN A 27 9.02 15.04 -1.19
C ASN A 27 10.24 14.25 -1.73
N PRO A 28 10.30 12.93 -1.52
CA PRO A 28 9.27 12.09 -0.91
C PRO A 28 9.10 12.33 0.59
N PRO A 29 7.90 12.05 1.16
CA PRO A 29 7.66 12.15 2.60
C PRO A 29 8.62 11.27 3.41
N THR A 30 8.92 11.69 4.64
CA THR A 30 9.54 10.80 5.62
C THR A 30 8.49 9.85 6.15
N TRP A 31 8.58 8.58 5.77
CA TRP A 31 7.60 7.58 6.20
C TRP A 31 7.94 7.00 7.58
N GLY A 32 6.89 6.59 8.30
CA GLY A 32 7.03 5.85 9.55
C GLY A 32 7.65 4.46 9.34
N PRO A 33 8.07 3.78 10.41
CA PRO A 33 8.88 2.56 10.34
C PRO A 33 8.19 1.35 9.70
N ASN A 34 6.87 1.40 9.50
CA ASN A 34 6.07 0.30 8.95
C ASN A 34 5.59 0.55 7.52
N VAL A 35 6.06 1.62 6.88
CA VAL A 35 5.85 1.88 5.46
C VAL A 35 7.13 1.48 4.75
N HIS A 36 7.02 0.53 3.82
CA HIS A 36 8.17 0.03 3.08
C HIS A 36 7.96 0.26 1.60
N ILE A 37 8.93 0.91 0.96
CA ILE A 37 8.92 1.18 -0.48
C ILE A 37 9.90 0.23 -1.16
N TYR A 38 9.38 -0.56 -2.10
CA TYR A 38 10.15 -1.51 -2.89
C TYR A 38 10.31 -0.99 -4.31
N HIS A 39 11.55 -1.00 -4.80
CA HIS A 39 11.86 -0.71 -6.20
C HIS A 39 12.07 -2.01 -6.99
N PRO A 40 11.89 -2.01 -8.32
CA PRO A 40 12.20 -3.19 -9.14
C PRO A 40 13.62 -3.69 -8.88
N GLY A 41 13.80 -5.01 -8.81
CA GLY A 41 15.08 -5.64 -8.47
C GLY A 41 15.45 -5.56 -6.98
N HIS A 42 14.51 -5.20 -6.10
CA HIS A 42 14.73 -5.23 -4.66
C HIS A 42 15.14 -6.63 -4.18
N GLY A 43 16.19 -6.70 -3.36
CA GLY A 43 16.75 -7.97 -2.90
C GLY A 43 16.26 -8.45 -1.53
N ASP A 44 15.55 -7.62 -0.76
CA ASP A 44 15.16 -7.93 0.62
C ASP A 44 13.67 -7.68 0.92
N TYR A 45 12.88 -8.75 0.94
CA TYR A 45 11.47 -8.69 1.30
C TYR A 45 11.19 -9.14 2.74
N SER A 46 12.18 -9.05 3.65
CA SER A 46 12.07 -9.50 5.05
C SER A 46 10.90 -8.90 5.80
N LYS A 47 10.52 -7.65 5.50
CA LYS A 47 9.36 -6.99 6.12
C LYS A 47 8.01 -7.56 5.67
N ILE A 48 7.92 -8.10 4.45
CA ILE A 48 6.74 -8.85 3.99
C ILE A 48 6.63 -10.15 4.78
N GLN A 49 7.74 -10.86 4.98
CA GLN A 49 7.77 -12.08 5.79
C GLN A 49 7.41 -11.81 7.26
N GLU A 50 7.98 -10.75 7.84
CA GLU A 50 7.68 -10.32 9.22
C GLU A 50 6.19 -9.97 9.38
N SER A 51 5.63 -9.25 8.42
CA SER A 51 4.20 -8.94 8.40
C SER A 51 3.35 -10.21 8.29
N CYS A 52 3.74 -11.17 7.45
CA CYS A 52 3.01 -12.44 7.37
C CYS A 52 3.04 -13.22 8.69
N MET A 53 4.15 -13.14 9.45
CA MET A 53 4.27 -13.79 10.76
C MET A 53 3.41 -13.07 11.83
N ASN A 54 3.41 -11.74 11.85
CA ASN A 54 2.71 -10.95 12.88
C ASN A 54 1.21 -10.77 12.61
N ASN A 55 0.84 -10.69 11.33
CA ASN A 55 -0.46 -10.23 10.87
C ASN A 55 -1.16 -11.24 9.94
N GLY A 56 -0.52 -12.36 9.66
CA GLY A 56 -1.04 -13.41 8.80
C GLY A 56 -0.83 -14.79 9.40
N ARG A 57 -0.87 -15.81 8.55
CA ARG A 57 -0.77 -17.22 8.95
C ARG A 57 0.62 -17.82 8.87
N CYS A 58 1.64 -17.06 8.48
CA CYS A 58 2.99 -17.63 8.37
C CYS A 58 3.53 -18.12 9.73
N GLY A 59 2.97 -17.64 10.86
CA GLY A 59 3.36 -18.02 12.22
C GLY A 59 2.65 -19.24 12.83
N GLY A 60 1.63 -19.82 12.18
CA GLY A 60 0.89 -20.99 12.68
C GLY A 60 -0.56 -20.72 13.15
N LEU A 61 -1.20 -21.69 13.81
CA LEU A 61 -2.65 -21.72 14.07
C LEU A 61 -3.13 -20.76 15.17
N ASN A 62 -2.28 -20.41 16.14
CA ASN A 62 -2.68 -19.66 17.35
C ASN A 62 -2.39 -18.15 17.26
N GLU A 63 -1.68 -17.71 16.22
CA GLU A 63 -1.21 -16.32 16.04
C GLU A 63 -1.49 -15.88 14.60
N ASN A 64 -2.77 -15.75 14.25
CA ASN A 64 -3.21 -15.41 12.89
C ASN A 64 -3.36 -13.89 12.67
N GLY A 65 -3.02 -13.06 13.65
CA GLY A 65 -2.97 -11.60 13.50
C GLY A 65 -4.30 -10.85 13.57
N HIS A 66 -5.43 -11.53 13.81
CA HIS A 66 -6.78 -10.92 13.81
C HIS A 66 -6.85 -9.68 14.73
N TRP A 67 -6.21 -9.76 15.88
CA TRP A 67 -6.16 -8.70 16.90
C TRP A 67 -4.77 -8.08 17.05
N SER A 68 -3.88 -8.27 16.06
CA SER A 68 -2.54 -7.67 16.08
C SER A 68 -2.65 -6.14 16.16
N GLU A 69 -1.75 -5.52 16.92
CA GLU A 69 -1.56 -4.07 16.94
C GLU A 69 -0.59 -3.60 15.84
N LYS A 70 0.12 -4.51 15.18
CA LYS A 70 1.05 -4.16 14.11
C LYS A 70 0.29 -3.76 12.85
N ARG A 71 0.82 -2.81 12.10
CA ARG A 71 0.24 -2.24 10.87
C ARG A 71 1.35 -2.17 9.83
N TYR A 72 1.09 -2.55 8.59
CA TYR A 72 2.09 -2.51 7.53
C TYR A 72 1.50 -1.87 6.27
N ALA A 73 2.30 -1.01 5.61
CA ALA A 73 2.02 -0.52 4.27
C ALA A 73 3.18 -0.88 3.35
N PHE A 74 2.90 -1.67 2.32
CA PHE A 74 3.87 -2.05 1.30
C PHE A 74 3.58 -1.28 0.03
N MET A 75 4.53 -0.45 -0.39
CA MET A 75 4.43 0.39 -1.56
C MET A 75 5.44 -0.09 -2.60
N PHE A 76 5.00 -0.25 -3.84
CA PHE A 76 5.82 -0.78 -4.92
C PHE A 76 5.97 0.30 -5.99
N ALA A 77 7.21 0.74 -6.21
CA ALA A 77 7.53 1.71 -7.24
C ALA A 77 7.24 1.14 -8.64
N PRO A 78 7.03 1.99 -9.66
CA PRO A 78 6.79 1.52 -11.01
C PRO A 78 7.87 0.56 -11.53
N GLY A 79 7.43 -0.51 -12.19
CA GLY A 79 8.23 -1.58 -12.79
C GLY A 79 7.74 -2.97 -12.40
N GLU A 80 8.54 -3.99 -12.71
CA GLU A 80 8.24 -5.38 -12.43
C GLU A 80 8.81 -5.82 -11.07
N HIS A 81 7.98 -6.51 -10.28
CA HIS A 81 8.32 -7.06 -8.98
C HIS A 81 8.05 -8.57 -8.98
N HIS A 82 9.11 -9.34 -8.81
CA HIS A 82 9.03 -10.80 -8.74
C HIS A 82 8.98 -11.25 -7.27
N VAL A 83 7.84 -11.03 -6.62
CA VAL A 83 7.64 -11.30 -5.19
C VAL A 83 6.20 -11.68 -4.89
N ASP A 84 6.04 -12.70 -4.06
CA ASP A 84 4.75 -13.06 -3.47
C ASP A 84 4.49 -12.22 -2.22
N VAL A 85 3.34 -11.55 -2.18
CA VAL A 85 2.95 -10.64 -1.10
C VAL A 85 1.70 -11.18 -0.41
N PRO A 86 1.85 -11.99 0.66
CA PRO A 86 0.73 -12.40 1.49
C PRO A 86 0.16 -11.19 2.24
N VAL A 87 -1.09 -10.83 1.94
CA VAL A 87 -1.78 -9.72 2.59
C VAL A 87 -2.59 -10.24 3.77
N GLY A 88 -2.03 -10.11 4.96
CA GLY A 88 -2.68 -10.43 6.24
C GLY A 88 -3.58 -9.29 6.77
N TYR A 89 -4.02 -9.42 8.02
CA TYR A 89 -4.76 -8.37 8.73
C TYR A 89 -3.94 -7.09 8.85
N TYR A 90 -4.59 -5.95 8.72
CA TYR A 90 -3.98 -4.63 8.83
C TYR A 90 -2.75 -4.39 7.94
N VAL A 91 -2.70 -5.09 6.80
CA VAL A 91 -1.70 -4.90 5.75
C VAL A 91 -2.38 -4.20 4.58
N SER A 92 -1.70 -3.19 4.02
CA SER A 92 -2.13 -2.50 2.81
C SER A 92 -1.03 -2.52 1.77
N VAL A 93 -1.38 -2.88 0.53
CA VAL A 93 -0.45 -2.94 -0.61
C VAL A 93 -0.81 -1.88 -1.64
N TYR A 94 0.17 -1.13 -2.12
CA TYR A 94 -0.02 -0.04 -3.09
C TYR A 94 1.01 -0.14 -4.21
N GLY A 95 0.56 -0.05 -5.47
CA GLY A 95 1.44 0.35 -6.55
C GLY A 95 1.52 1.88 -6.64
N LEU A 96 2.73 2.41 -6.82
CA LEU A 96 3.01 3.85 -6.91
C LEU A 96 3.00 4.37 -8.35
N GLY A 97 2.55 3.53 -9.30
CA GLY A 97 2.29 3.89 -10.68
C GLY A 97 1.21 4.95 -10.86
N ALA A 98 1.25 5.69 -11.97
CA ALA A 98 0.10 6.51 -12.35
C ALA A 98 -1.08 5.61 -12.78
N LYS A 99 -0.77 4.44 -13.33
CA LYS A 99 -1.72 3.41 -13.76
C LYS A 99 -1.37 2.05 -13.12
N PRO A 100 -2.34 1.13 -13.02
CA PRO A 100 -2.08 -0.22 -12.50
C PRO A 100 -1.00 -0.96 -13.29
N SER A 101 -0.98 -0.80 -14.62
CA SER A 101 0.02 -1.37 -15.52
C SER A 101 1.45 -0.93 -15.24
N ASP A 102 1.65 0.18 -14.51
CA ASP A 102 2.99 0.69 -14.24
C ASP A 102 3.66 -0.08 -13.09
N THR A 103 2.91 -0.80 -12.26
CA THR A 103 3.46 -1.65 -11.16
C THR A 103 2.96 -3.07 -11.35
N VAL A 104 3.87 -3.99 -11.69
CA VAL A 104 3.50 -5.34 -12.16
C VAL A 104 4.09 -6.41 -11.26
N PHE A 105 3.25 -7.31 -10.76
CA PHE A 105 3.70 -8.50 -10.03
C PHE A 105 3.79 -9.71 -10.95
N THR A 106 4.94 -10.38 -10.95
CA THR A 106 5.30 -11.44 -11.91
C THR A 106 5.62 -12.79 -11.29
N SER A 107 5.52 -12.92 -9.97
CA SER A 107 5.69 -14.20 -9.27
C SER A 107 4.45 -15.10 -9.41
N GLU A 108 4.53 -16.33 -8.91
CA GLU A 108 3.44 -17.30 -9.00
C GLU A 108 2.14 -16.78 -8.38
N LYS A 109 2.21 -16.21 -7.16
CA LYS A 109 1.03 -15.73 -6.42
C LYS A 109 0.82 -14.22 -6.54
N GLY A 110 1.89 -13.46 -6.79
CA GLY A 110 1.86 -12.00 -6.79
C GLY A 110 1.34 -11.45 -5.46
N VAL A 111 0.48 -10.44 -5.49
CA VAL A 111 -0.26 -9.98 -4.31
C VAL A 111 -1.46 -10.86 -4.07
N TYR A 112 -1.64 -11.40 -2.86
CA TYR A 112 -2.73 -12.34 -2.59
C TYR A 112 -3.22 -12.31 -1.14
N SER A 113 -4.44 -12.79 -0.90
CA SER A 113 -4.99 -13.01 0.44
C SER A 113 -5.62 -14.39 0.51
N GLU A 114 -5.17 -15.19 1.47
CA GLU A 114 -5.76 -16.47 1.86
C GLU A 114 -6.78 -16.29 2.99
N GLN A 115 -7.68 -17.27 3.15
CA GLN A 115 -8.60 -17.34 4.28
C GLN A 115 -7.83 -17.41 5.62
N ALA A 116 -8.36 -16.77 6.66
CA ALA A 116 -7.70 -16.66 7.95
C ALA A 116 -7.95 -17.85 8.91
N ASN A 117 -8.84 -18.79 8.56
CA ASN A 117 -9.09 -20.06 9.25
C ASN A 117 -8.27 -21.22 8.63
N GLY A 118 -7.62 -21.99 9.48
CA GLY A 118 -6.77 -23.12 9.07
C GLY A 118 -7.05 -24.37 9.87
N GLU A 119 -8.22 -24.42 10.52
CA GLU A 119 -8.80 -25.67 10.95
C GLU A 119 -9.80 -26.12 9.89
N THR A 120 -9.40 -27.17 9.17
CA THR A 120 -10.19 -27.96 8.23
C THR A 120 -10.74 -27.21 7.02
N PHE A 121 -10.92 -27.97 5.94
CA PHE A 121 -11.48 -27.62 4.63
C PHE A 121 -12.95 -27.15 4.71
N THR A 122 -13.25 -26.24 5.63
CA THR A 122 -14.49 -25.50 5.68
C THR A 122 -14.29 -24.30 4.76
N LEU A 123 -14.87 -24.38 3.56
CA LEU A 123 -14.90 -23.28 2.61
C LEU A 123 -15.39 -22.01 3.31
N GLY A 124 -14.65 -20.91 3.18
CA GLY A 124 -15.13 -19.59 3.59
C GLY A 124 -14.12 -18.74 4.35
N ALA A 125 -13.81 -17.58 3.76
CA ALA A 125 -12.97 -16.52 4.34
C ALA A 125 -13.75 -15.59 5.28
N LEU A 126 -14.63 -16.13 6.13
CA LEU A 126 -15.65 -15.37 6.88
C LEU A 126 -15.07 -14.41 7.92
N ASP A 127 -13.82 -14.59 8.32
CA ASP A 127 -13.11 -13.80 9.31
C ASP A 127 -11.93 -13.01 8.71
N THR A 128 -11.81 -12.99 7.38
CA THR A 128 -10.64 -12.46 6.67
C THR A 128 -10.82 -10.99 6.32
N PHE A 129 -10.64 -10.14 7.34
CA PHE A 129 -10.95 -8.70 7.29
C PHE A 129 -9.70 -7.80 7.21
N TRP A 130 -9.98 -6.49 7.13
CA TRP A 130 -9.07 -5.37 7.41
C TRP A 130 -7.77 -5.40 6.64
N ARG A 131 -7.85 -5.53 5.32
CA ARG A 131 -6.69 -5.52 4.44
C ARG A 131 -7.00 -4.76 3.17
N SER A 132 -5.98 -4.34 2.44
CA SER A 132 -6.26 -3.66 1.17
C SER A 132 -5.15 -3.86 0.16
N ALA A 133 -5.51 -3.76 -1.11
CA ALA A 133 -4.58 -3.79 -2.21
C ALA A 133 -5.07 -2.85 -3.32
N GLU A 134 -4.19 -1.98 -3.82
CA GLU A 134 -4.56 -0.93 -4.77
C GLU A 134 -3.48 -0.62 -5.83
N ASN A 135 -3.94 -0.35 -7.06
CA ASN A 135 -3.17 0.27 -8.15
C ASN A 135 -1.97 -0.55 -8.68
N PHE A 136 -2.19 -1.81 -9.04
CA PHE A 136 -1.17 -2.65 -9.68
C PHE A 136 -1.77 -3.62 -10.69
N ARG A 137 -0.93 -4.21 -11.52
CA ARG A 137 -1.25 -5.36 -12.37
C ARG A 137 -0.70 -6.63 -11.73
N ASN A 138 -1.54 -7.66 -11.63
CA ASN A 138 -1.14 -8.96 -11.09
C ASN A 138 -1.17 -10.02 -12.20
N LYS A 139 0.00 -10.62 -12.46
CA LYS A 139 0.17 -11.68 -13.46
C LYS A 139 0.22 -13.08 -12.84
N ALA A 140 -0.24 -13.22 -11.60
CA ALA A 140 -0.29 -14.48 -10.87
C ALA A 140 -0.90 -15.60 -11.72
N TRP A 141 -0.35 -16.80 -11.57
CA TRP A 141 -0.80 -18.04 -12.22
C TRP A 141 -0.96 -19.16 -11.19
N TRP A 142 -1.18 -18.79 -9.93
CA TRP A 142 -1.32 -19.72 -8.83
C TRP A 142 -2.57 -20.59 -9.00
N LYS A 143 -2.39 -21.91 -8.86
CA LYS A 143 -3.44 -22.92 -8.98
C LYS A 143 -4.14 -23.15 -7.65
N THR A 144 -5.40 -22.71 -7.54
CA THR A 144 -6.28 -22.88 -6.38
C THR A 144 -7.62 -23.49 -6.83
N MET A 145 -8.75 -22.81 -6.61
CA MET A 145 -10.05 -23.11 -7.24
C MET A 145 -10.16 -22.58 -8.68
N GLY A 146 -9.15 -21.82 -9.12
CA GLY A 146 -8.93 -21.34 -10.48
C GLY A 146 -7.43 -21.16 -10.72
N THR A 147 -7.04 -20.51 -11.83
CA THR A 147 -5.63 -20.15 -12.09
C THR A 147 -5.50 -18.64 -12.14
N GLY A 148 -4.91 -18.02 -11.12
CA GLY A 148 -4.77 -16.57 -11.08
C GLY A 148 -4.48 -15.99 -9.70
N MET A 149 -5.01 -14.79 -9.45
CA MET A 149 -4.85 -14.07 -8.18
C MET A 149 -5.91 -14.54 -7.18
N LEU A 150 -5.48 -14.94 -5.99
CA LEU A 150 -6.38 -15.26 -4.87
C LEU A 150 -6.61 -14.03 -4.00
N TRP A 151 -7.87 -13.68 -3.76
CA TRP A 151 -8.31 -12.65 -2.84
C TRP A 151 -9.50 -13.13 -1.98
N ALA A 152 -9.29 -14.23 -1.26
CA ALA A 152 -10.29 -14.80 -0.36
C ALA A 152 -10.40 -13.91 0.88
N THR A 153 -11.46 -13.10 0.94
CA THR A 153 -11.65 -12.08 1.98
C THR A 153 -13.13 -11.88 2.34
N SER A 154 -13.39 -11.25 3.49
CA SER A 154 -14.72 -10.76 3.88
C SER A 154 -14.74 -9.22 3.99
N GLN A 155 -15.58 -8.63 4.85
CA GLN A 155 -15.76 -7.18 4.94
C GLN A 155 -14.45 -6.42 5.23
N ALA A 156 -14.43 -5.14 4.86
CA ALA A 156 -13.29 -4.25 5.06
C ALA A 156 -11.98 -4.72 4.38
N SER A 157 -12.11 -5.37 3.22
CA SER A 157 -10.99 -5.92 2.43
C SER A 157 -10.95 -5.40 0.98
N PRO A 158 -10.92 -4.07 0.75
CA PRO A 158 -11.03 -3.52 -0.61
C PRO A 158 -9.87 -3.95 -1.52
N LEU A 159 -10.24 -4.31 -2.75
CA LEU A 159 -9.34 -4.46 -3.89
C LEU A 159 -9.73 -3.40 -4.93
N ARG A 160 -8.84 -2.42 -5.17
CA ARG A 160 -9.18 -1.23 -5.97
C ARG A 160 -8.17 -1.02 -7.09
N ARG A 161 -8.66 -0.63 -8.28
CA ARG A 161 -7.78 -0.20 -9.38
C ARG A 161 -6.72 -1.27 -9.72
N VAL A 162 -7.12 -2.54 -9.79
CA VAL A 162 -6.22 -3.67 -10.10
C VAL A 162 -6.53 -4.23 -11.48
N GLU A 163 -5.49 -4.52 -12.25
CA GLU A 163 -5.56 -5.33 -13.47
C GLU A 163 -5.14 -6.76 -13.12
N VAL A 164 -6.01 -7.75 -13.37
CA VAL A 164 -5.72 -9.17 -13.11
C VAL A 164 -5.66 -9.89 -14.44
N ASP A 165 -4.52 -10.51 -14.77
CA ASP A 165 -4.29 -11.12 -16.09
C ASP A 165 -5.01 -12.45 -16.28
N HIS A 166 -5.24 -13.17 -15.18
CA HIS A 166 -5.93 -14.45 -15.17
C HIS A 166 -7.15 -14.39 -14.23
N ASP A 167 -7.56 -15.51 -13.64
CA ASP A 167 -8.72 -15.54 -12.76
C ASP A 167 -8.52 -14.65 -11.54
N LEU A 168 -9.57 -13.94 -11.13
CA LEU A 168 -9.70 -13.39 -9.78
C LEU A 168 -10.50 -14.39 -8.94
N VAL A 169 -9.79 -15.16 -8.11
CA VAL A 169 -10.38 -16.18 -7.25
C VAL A 169 -10.75 -15.57 -5.90
N LEU A 170 -12.03 -15.61 -5.53
CA LEU A 170 -12.56 -14.96 -4.32
C LEU A 170 -12.91 -15.95 -3.19
N ALA A 171 -12.65 -17.24 -3.39
CA ALA A 171 -12.96 -18.30 -2.45
C ALA A 171 -11.76 -19.22 -2.27
N GLN A 172 -11.63 -19.76 -1.05
CA GLN A 172 -10.68 -20.78 -0.65
C GLN A 172 -11.40 -21.78 0.26
#